data_AF-A0A3B9QGV6-F1
#
_entry.id   AF-A0A3B9QGV6-F1
#
_cell.length_a   1.000
_cell.length_b   1.000
_cell.length_c   1.000
_cell.angle_alpha   90.00
_cell.angle_beta   90.00
_cell.angle_gamma   90.00
#
_symmetry.space_group_name_H-M   'P 1'
#
loop_
_entity.id
_entity.type
_entity.pdbx_description
1 polymer ?
#
loop_
_entity_poly.entity_id
_entity_poly.type
_entity_poly.pdbx_seq_one_letter_code
_entity_poly.pdbx_strand_id
1 'polypeptide(L)'
;MTDLLDLAAELVDIPSESHEEGPLADLFERRLRDASKLLVDRIGDNVVARSDLGREHRIVIAGHLDTVPANGNQQAVIDGDRLYGLGACDMK
;
A
#
# COMPACT_ATOMS: atom_id res chain seq x y z
N MET A 1 6.78 11.19 -12.70
CA MET A 1 6.94 9.73 -12.70
C MET A 1 7.53 9.39 -11.36
N THR A 2 6.88 8.56 -10.56
CA THR A 2 7.37 8.16 -9.24
C THR A 2 8.30 6.97 -9.42
N ASP A 3 9.47 7.00 -8.80
CA ASP A 3 10.36 5.85 -8.73
C ASP A 3 9.73 4.77 -7.82
N LEU A 4 9.81 3.50 -8.22
CA LEU A 4 9.14 2.42 -7.48
C LEU A 4 9.83 2.11 -6.14
N LEU A 5 11.16 2.26 -6.07
CA LEU A 5 11.92 2.02 -4.85
C LEU A 5 11.64 3.13 -3.83
N ASP A 6 11.59 4.39 -4.29
CA ASP A 6 11.17 5.53 -3.47
C ASP A 6 9.72 5.38 -2.97
N LEU A 7 8.82 4.87 -3.82
CA LEU A 7 7.44 4.61 -3.44
C LEU A 7 7.36 3.51 -2.36
N ALA A 8 8.07 2.40 -2.54
CA ALA A 8 8.10 1.32 -1.55
C ALA A 8 8.67 1.81 -0.21
N ALA A 9 9.74 2.62 -0.24
CA ALA A 9 10.31 3.23 0.95
C ALA A 9 9.31 4.14 1.68
N GLU A 10 8.55 4.96 0.94
CA GLU A 10 7.48 5.79 1.51
C GLU A 10 6.43 4.94 2.25
N LEU A 11 6.03 3.80 1.68
CA LEU A 11 5.04 2.91 2.33
C LEU A 11 5.62 2.25 3.58
N VAL A 12 6.88 1.82 3.54
CA VAL A 12 7.59 1.22 4.70
C VAL A 12 7.63 2.19 5.87
N ASP A 13 7.90 3.47 5.62
CA ASP A 13 7.99 4.52 6.66
C ASP A 13 6.65 4.85 7.35
N ILE A 14 5.52 4.36 6.84
CA ILE A 14 4.20 4.53 7.45
C ILE A 14 3.88 3.30 8.31
N PRO A 15 3.87 3.37 9.64
CA PRO A 15 3.50 2.23 10.48
C PRO A 15 2.11 1.69 10.15
N SER A 16 1.97 0.37 10.16
CA SER A 16 0.70 -0.32 9.91
C SER A 16 0.71 -1.68 10.62
N GLU A 17 1.06 -1.73 11.90
CA GLU A 17 0.91 -2.96 12.68
C GLU A 17 -0.55 -3.44 12.59
N SER A 18 -0.77 -4.76 12.57
CA SER A 18 -2.12 -5.32 12.45
C SER A 18 -3.09 -4.68 13.46
N HIS A 19 -4.25 -4.25 12.97
CA HIS A 19 -5.28 -3.46 13.68
C HIS A 19 -5.01 -1.95 13.85
N GLU A 20 -3.89 -1.44 13.34
CA GLU A 20 -3.54 -0.01 13.34
C GLU A 20 -3.24 0.53 11.91
N GLU A 21 -3.86 -0.06 10.88
CA GLU A 21 -3.57 0.22 9.46
C GLU A 21 -4.16 1.53 8.94
N GLY A 22 -5.03 2.18 9.72
CA GLY A 22 -5.81 3.37 9.34
C GLY A 22 -5.04 4.44 8.56
N PRO A 23 -3.87 4.92 9.04
CA PRO A 23 -3.09 5.93 8.32
C PRO A 23 -2.63 5.49 6.92
N LEU A 24 -2.27 4.21 6.75
CA LEU A 24 -1.86 3.66 5.46
C LEU A 24 -3.07 3.46 4.55
N ALA A 25 -4.19 2.98 5.09
CA ALA A 25 -5.44 2.89 4.36
C ALA A 25 -5.94 4.26 3.85
N ASP A 26 -5.78 5.32 4.65
CA ASP A 26 -6.11 6.70 4.26
C ASP A 26 -5.23 7.21 3.11
N LEU A 27 -3.94 6.84 3.10
CA LEU A 27 -3.04 7.15 1.99
C LEU A 27 -3.51 6.46 0.70
N PHE A 28 -3.81 5.16 0.76
CA PHE A 28 -4.27 4.39 -0.39
C PHE A 28 -5.60 4.91 -0.94
N GLU A 29 -6.58 5.16 -0.06
CA GLU A 29 -7.88 5.71 -0.47
C GLU A 29 -7.70 7.05 -1.21
N ARG A 30 -6.93 7.97 -0.64
CA ARG A 30 -6.66 9.28 -1.27
C ARG A 30 -6.02 9.12 -2.65
N ARG A 31 -4.93 8.35 -2.75
CA ARG A 31 -4.20 8.15 -4.03
C ARG A 31 -5.05 7.46 -5.09
N LEU A 32 -5.86 6.47 -4.69
CA LEU A 32 -6.74 5.75 -5.62
C LEU A 32 -7.94 6.60 -6.06
N ARG A 33 -8.44 7.51 -5.22
CA ARG A 33 -9.49 8.48 -5.59
C ARG A 33 -8.96 9.54 -6.56
N ASP A 34 -7.71 9.97 -6.38
CA ASP A 34 -7.04 10.90 -7.31
C ASP A 34 -6.76 10.25 -8.67
N ALA A 35 -6.74 8.91 -8.75
CA ALA A 35 -6.67 8.18 -10.00
C ALA A 35 -8.04 8.23 -10.74
N SER A 36 -8.10 9.04 -11.80
CA SER A 36 -9.32 9.53 -12.48
C SER A 36 -10.32 8.51 -13.06
N LYS A 37 -10.10 7.20 -12.91
CA LYS A 37 -10.92 6.15 -13.57
C LYS A 37 -11.36 5.01 -12.64
N LEU A 38 -11.04 5.08 -11.34
CA LEU A 38 -11.37 4.03 -10.39
C LEU A 38 -12.56 4.44 -9.51
N LEU A 39 -13.48 3.50 -9.32
CA LEU A 39 -14.49 3.59 -8.27
C LEU A 39 -13.85 3.04 -6.99
N VAL A 40 -13.82 3.85 -5.94
CA VAL A 40 -13.15 3.53 -4.66
C VAL A 40 -14.16 3.44 -3.53
N ASP A 41 -14.19 2.27 -2.87
CA ASP A 41 -14.97 1.99 -1.68
C ASP A 41 -14.04 1.74 -0.47
N ARG A 42 -14.44 2.23 0.70
CA ARG A 42 -13.74 2.06 1.99
C ARG A 42 -14.60 1.21 2.92
N ILE A 43 -14.03 0.16 3.51
CA ILE A 43 -14.72 -0.78 4.42
C ILE A 43 -13.81 -1.06 5.63
N GLY A 44 -14.00 -0.33 6.73
CA GLY A 44 -12.98 -0.28 7.79
C GLY A 44 -11.65 0.20 7.20
N ASP A 45 -10.55 -0.50 7.44
CA ASP A 45 -9.23 -0.20 6.85
C ASP A 45 -8.94 -0.94 5.54
N ASN A 46 -9.95 -1.56 4.95
CA ASN A 46 -9.85 -2.11 3.59
C ASN A 46 -10.20 -1.04 2.55
N VAL A 47 -9.35 -0.92 1.52
CA VAL A 47 -9.57 -0.03 0.37
C VAL A 47 -9.75 -0.87 -0.88
N VAL A 48 -10.91 -0.76 -1.53
CA VAL A 48 -11.22 -1.47 -2.77
C VAL A 48 -11.36 -0.47 -3.92
N ALA A 49 -10.52 -0.60 -4.94
CA ALA A 49 -10.62 0.18 -6.16
C ALA A 49 -10.89 -0.71 -7.37
N ARG A 50 -11.83 -0.29 -8.23
CA ARG A 50 -12.20 -1.04 -9.45
C ARG A 50 -12.37 -0.13 -10.65
N SER A 51 -12.00 -0.64 -11.82
CA SER A 51 -12.37 -0.06 -13.11
C SER A 51 -13.70 -0.67 -13.62
N ASP A 52 -14.48 0.13 -14.33
CA ASP A 52 -15.64 -0.34 -15.10
C ASP A 52 -15.36 -0.27 -16.60
N LEU A 53 -14.81 -1.36 -17.14
CA LEU A 53 -14.33 -1.43 -18.54
C LEU A 53 -15.27 -2.22 -19.46
N GLY A 54 -16.38 -2.76 -18.95
CA GLY A 54 -17.31 -3.59 -19.73
C GLY A 54 -16.69 -4.84 -20.36
N ARG A 55 -15.64 -5.42 -19.76
CA ARG A 55 -14.97 -6.63 -20.24
C ARG A 55 -15.61 -7.88 -19.63
N GLU A 56 -15.57 -8.99 -20.38
CA GLU A 56 -16.08 -10.29 -19.95
C GLU A 56 -15.30 -10.88 -18.76
N HIS A 57 -14.01 -10.60 -18.68
CA HIS A 57 -13.13 -11.08 -17.61
C HIS A 57 -12.57 -9.93 -16.77
N ARG A 58 -12.35 -10.21 -15.49
CA ARG A 58 -11.78 -9.27 -14.50
C ARG A 58 -10.64 -9.93 -13.74
N ILE A 59 -9.56 -9.19 -13.55
CA ILE A 59 -8.43 -9.56 -12.70
C ILE A 59 -8.58 -8.85 -11.36
N VAL A 60 -8.31 -9.57 -10.28
CA VAL A 60 -8.19 -9.00 -8.93
C VAL A 60 -6.72 -9.01 -8.54
N ILE A 61 -6.21 -7.84 -8.15
CA ILE A 61 -4.90 -7.70 -7.51
C ILE A 61 -5.22 -7.38 -6.05
N ALA A 62 -4.76 -8.23 -5.14
CA ALA A 62 -4.99 -8.09 -3.71
C ALA A 62 -3.68 -8.24 -2.96
N GLY A 63 -3.56 -7.48 -1.88
CA GLY A 63 -2.48 -7.53 -0.92
C GLY A 63 -2.99 -7.01 0.42
N HIS A 64 -2.22 -7.20 1.48
CA HIS A 64 -2.55 -6.70 2.80
C HIS A 64 -1.74 -5.43 3.11
N LEU A 65 -2.26 -4.58 3.99
CA LEU A 65 -1.59 -3.34 4.41
C LEU A 65 -0.82 -3.51 5.71
N ASP A 66 -1.16 -4.53 6.47
CA ASP A 66 -0.66 -4.70 7.82
C ASP A 66 0.77 -5.24 7.86
N THR A 67 1.39 -5.08 9.01
CA THR A 67 2.69 -5.67 9.30
C THR A 67 2.63 -6.34 10.66
N VAL A 68 3.55 -7.27 10.87
CA VAL A 68 3.87 -7.75 12.22
C VAL A 68 4.41 -6.60 13.09
N PRO A 69 4.45 -6.76 14.43
CA PRO A 69 4.99 -5.75 15.31
C PRO A 69 6.44 -5.37 15.00
N ALA A 70 6.76 -4.09 15.15
CA ALA A 70 8.08 -3.58 14.85
C ALA A 70 9.16 -4.16 15.79
N ASN A 71 10.34 -4.45 15.24
CA ASN A 71 11.48 -4.97 15.98
C ASN A 71 12.76 -4.18 15.65
N GLY A 72 12.68 -2.85 15.72
CA GLY A 72 13.79 -1.95 15.40
C GLY A 72 14.11 -1.85 13.91
N ASN A 73 13.17 -2.24 13.06
CA ASN A 73 13.29 -2.31 11.60
C ASN A 73 12.25 -1.44 10.87
N GLN A 74 11.54 -0.56 11.56
CA GLN A 74 10.43 0.23 11.00
C GLN A 74 10.84 1.34 10.02
N GLN A 75 12.12 1.76 10.01
CA GLN A 75 12.59 2.82 9.13
C GLN A 75 13.04 2.25 7.79
N ALA A 76 12.59 2.88 6.70
CA ALA A 76 13.08 2.57 5.36
C ALA A 76 14.55 2.98 5.20
N VAL A 77 15.38 2.06 4.70
CA VAL A 77 16.77 2.34 4.32
C VAL A 77 17.00 1.79 2.93
N ILE A 78 17.30 2.68 1.98
CA ILE A 78 17.75 2.29 0.64
C ILE A 78 19.28 2.21 0.64
N ASP A 79 19.82 1.05 0.29
CA ASP A 79 21.25 0.82 0.03
C ASP A 79 21.43 0.29 -1.39
N GLY A 80 21.89 1.17 -2.29
CA GLY A 80 21.97 0.88 -3.72
C GLY A 80 20.59 0.61 -4.32
N ASP A 81 20.36 -0.64 -4.74
CA ASP A 81 19.12 -1.12 -5.34
C ASP A 81 18.25 -1.94 -4.37
N ARG A 82 18.56 -1.91 -3.07
CA ARG A 82 17.85 -2.68 -2.03
C ARG A 82 17.19 -1.78 -1.01
N LEU A 83 15.95 -2.11 -0.68
CA LEU A 83 15.19 -1.52 0.42
C LEU A 83 15.20 -2.46 1.63
N TYR A 84 15.58 -1.92 2.79
CA TYR A 84 15.44 -2.54 4.10
C TYR A 84 14.35 -1.82 4.89
N GLY A 85 13.52 -2.60 5.59
CA GLY A 85 12.52 -2.08 6.51
C GLY A 85 11.35 -3.03 6.71
N LEU A 86 10.53 -2.78 7.73
CA LEU A 86 9.35 -3.56 8.06
C LEU A 86 8.29 -3.39 6.98
N GLY A 87 7.81 -4.50 6.43
CA GLY A 87 6.85 -4.49 5.33
C GLY A 87 7.46 -4.54 3.94
N ALA A 88 8.76 -4.24 3.77
CA ALA A 88 9.41 -4.17 2.45
C ALA A 88 9.35 -5.48 1.62
N CYS A 89 9.19 -6.62 2.30
CA CYS A 89 8.99 -7.92 1.67
C CYS A 89 7.55 -8.47 1.86
N ASP A 90 6.86 -8.03 2.91
CA ASP A 90 5.55 -8.55 3.32
C ASP A 90 4.71 -7.42 3.93
N MET A 91 3.92 -6.69 3.15
CA MET A 91 3.72 -6.83 1.70
C MET A 91 3.75 -5.48 0.95
N LYS A 92 4.39 -4.47 1.54
CA LYS A 92 4.38 -3.09 1.08
C LYS A 92 5.16 -2.87 -0.21
#